data_AF-W4P8C0-F1
#
_entry.id   AF-W4P8C0-F1
#
_cell.length_a   1.000
_cell.length_b   1.000
_cell.length_c   1.000
_cell.angle_alpha   90.00
_cell.angle_beta   90.00
_cell.angle_gamma   90.00
#
_symmetry.space_group_name_H-M   'P 1'
#
loop_
_entity.id
_entity.type
_entity.pdbx_description
1 polymer ?
#
loop_
_entity_poly.entity_id
_entity_poly.type
_entity_poly.pdbx_seq_one_letter_code
_entity_poly.pdbx_strand_id
1 'polypeptide(L)'
;MEVLRNLLEGYPNLWGGGVAHSVLILSLVIAFGIILGKVKLWGVSLGATWILFVGILFGHLNMNLDPHLLHFMKEFGLILFVYSIGLQVGPGFSQLSKKAV
;
A
#
# COMPACT_ATOMS: atom_id res chain seq x y z
N MET A 1 25.01 11.12 -9.38
CA MET A 1 23.62 11.63 -9.34
C MET A 1 22.76 11.15 -10.52
N GLU A 2 23.23 10.19 -11.32
CA GLU A 2 22.45 9.60 -12.43
C GLU A 2 21.97 8.19 -12.10
N VAL A 3 22.71 7.43 -11.28
CA VAL A 3 22.34 6.07 -10.86
C VAL A 3 21.00 6.04 -10.13
N LEU A 4 20.73 7.00 -9.24
CA LEU A 4 19.47 7.08 -8.50
C LEU A 4 18.29 7.45 -9.41
N ARG A 5 18.52 8.31 -10.40
CA ARG A 5 17.55 8.62 -11.46
C ARG A 5 17.30 7.40 -12.34
N ASN A 6 18.33 6.67 -12.76
CA ASN A 6 18.18 5.47 -13.60
C ASN A 6 17.54 4.28 -12.85
N LEU A 7 17.69 4.22 -11.52
CA LEU A 7 16.99 3.23 -10.67
C LEU A 7 15.51 3.59 -10.48
N LEU A 8 15.20 4.89 -10.40
CA LEU A 8 13.85 5.41 -10.14
C LEU A 8 13.03 5.74 -11.40
N GLU A 9 13.68 6.02 -12.53
CA GLU A 9 13.07 6.25 -13.86
C GLU A 9 13.13 4.97 -14.73
N GLY A 10 13.90 3.96 -14.31
CA GLY A 10 14.00 2.65 -14.94
C GLY A 10 14.94 2.64 -16.14
N TYR A 11 15.87 1.67 -16.17
CA TYR A 11 16.71 1.45 -17.35
C TYR A 11 15.82 0.97 -18.53
N PRO A 12 15.81 1.66 -19.69
CA PRO A 12 14.90 1.37 -20.81
C PRO A 12 15.07 -0.02 -21.43
N ASN A 13 16.19 -0.68 -21.15
CA ASN A 13 16.62 -1.96 -21.70
C ASN A 13 16.59 -3.11 -20.68
N LEU A 14 16.23 -2.83 -19.43
CA LEU A 14 16.13 -3.84 -18.38
C LEU A 14 14.69 -3.88 -17.84
N TRP A 15 14.22 -2.83 -17.16
CA TRP A 15 12.99 -2.91 -16.35
C TRP A 15 12.14 -1.61 -16.45
N GLY A 16 12.44 -0.71 -17.39
CA GLY A 16 11.70 0.54 -17.62
C GLY A 16 10.26 0.28 -18.09
N GLY A 17 9.28 0.66 -17.27
CA GLY A 17 7.85 0.46 -17.53
C GLY A 17 7.31 -0.94 -17.22
N GLY A 18 8.13 -1.85 -16.69
CA GLY A 18 7.72 -3.22 -16.34
C GLY A 18 7.08 -3.34 -14.96
N VAL A 19 6.32 -4.42 -14.75
CA VAL A 19 5.70 -4.83 -13.47
C VAL A 19 6.66 -4.64 -12.29
N ALA A 20 7.91 -5.03 -12.48
CA ALA A 20 8.83 -5.11 -11.38
C ALA A 20 9.46 -3.76 -10.96
N HIS A 21 9.41 -2.75 -11.82
CA HIS A 21 9.67 -1.35 -11.41
C HIS A 21 8.56 -0.85 -10.47
N SER A 22 7.31 -1.15 -10.82
CA SER A 22 6.13 -0.77 -10.02
C SER A 22 6.13 -1.46 -8.65
N VAL A 23 6.51 -2.74 -8.59
CA VAL A 23 6.68 -3.46 -7.31
C VAL A 23 7.78 -2.83 -6.45
N LEU A 24 8.88 -2.39 -7.05
CA LEU A 24 9.97 -1.72 -6.33
C LEU A 24 9.50 -0.41 -5.67
N ILE A 25 8.78 0.42 -6.43
CA ILE A 25 8.21 1.68 -5.92
C ILE A 25 7.22 1.39 -4.78
N LEU A 26 6.32 0.42 -4.97
CA LEU A 26 5.34 0.04 -3.94
C LEU A 26 6.01 -0.48 -2.66
N SER A 27 7.07 -1.29 -2.80
CA SER A 27 7.87 -1.75 -1.66
C SER A 27 8.50 -0.57 -0.91
N LEU A 28 9.03 0.42 -1.64
CA LEU A 28 9.60 1.63 -1.05
C LEU A 28 8.53 2.44 -0.29
N VAL A 29 7.36 2.63 -0.89
CA VAL A 29 6.22 3.33 -0.27
C VAL A 29 5.81 2.65 1.04
N ILE A 30 5.71 1.32 1.05
CA ILE A 30 5.37 0.55 2.24
C ILE A 30 6.49 0.65 3.30
N ALA A 31 7.75 0.51 2.90
CA ALA A 31 8.89 0.60 3.80
C ALA A 31 8.97 1.98 4.49
N PHE A 32 8.90 3.07 3.71
CA PHE A 32 8.86 4.43 4.26
C PHE A 32 7.61 4.68 5.10
N GLY A 33 6.45 4.19 4.66
CA GLY A 33 5.19 4.28 5.40
C GLY A 33 5.26 3.62 6.77
N ILE A 34 5.90 2.45 6.90
CA ILE A 34 6.09 1.75 8.18
C ILE A 34 7.10 2.47 9.07
N ILE A 35 8.21 2.96 8.50
CA ILE A 35 9.23 3.71 9.25
C ILE A 35 8.61 4.97 9.85
N LEU A 36 7.88 5.75 9.04
CA LEU A 36 7.15 6.94 9.50
C LEU A 36 5.98 6.59 10.43
N GLY A 37 5.34 5.43 10.23
CA GLY A 37 4.29 4.89 11.09
C GLY A 37 4.71 4.68 12.55
N LYS A 38 6.01 4.45 12.78
CA LYS A 38 6.58 4.32 14.14
C LYS A 38 6.87 5.68 14.79
N VAL A 39 6.91 6.76 14.02
CA VAL A 39 7.16 8.11 14.53
C VAL A 39 5.86 8.63 15.17
N LYS A 40 5.89 8.78 16.50
CA LYS A 40 4.80 9.39 17.25
C LYS A 40 4.95 10.91 17.18
N LEU A 41 4.08 11.58 16.45
CA LEU A 41 3.94 13.04 16.53
C LEU A 41 2.90 13.35 17.62
N TRP A 42 3.30 14.12 18.63
CA TRP A 42 2.41 14.58 19.72
C TRP A 42 1.61 13.46 20.44
N GLY A 43 2.23 12.30 20.65
CA GLY A 43 1.61 11.21 21.41
C GLY A 43 0.55 10.39 20.65
N VAL A 44 0.17 10.79 19.42
CA VAL A 44 -0.73 10.03 18.56
C VAL A 44 0.08 9.30 17.48
N SER A 45 -0.01 7.97 17.44
CA SER A 45 0.50 7.20 16.32
C SER A 45 -0.60 7.05 15.27
N LEU A 46 -0.37 7.61 14.08
CA LEU A 46 -1.23 7.43 12.91
C LEU A 46 -1.08 6.03 12.29
N GLY A 47 -0.16 5.19 12.79
CA GLY A 47 -0.02 3.79 12.40
C GLY A 47 0.04 3.58 10.89
N ALA A 48 -0.91 2.81 10.36
CA ALA A 48 -1.00 2.48 8.94
C ALA A 48 -1.37 3.66 8.03
N THR A 49 -1.92 4.75 8.57
CA THR A 49 -2.30 5.93 7.78
C THR A 49 -1.09 6.63 7.16
N TRP A 50 0.09 6.52 7.79
CA TRP A 50 1.35 7.04 7.21
C TRP A 50 1.70 6.41 5.87
N ILE A 51 1.34 5.15 5.64
CA ILE A 51 1.56 4.46 4.36
C ILE A 51 0.76 5.15 3.25
N LEU A 52 -0.44 5.65 3.55
CA LEU A 52 -1.29 6.36 2.61
C LEU A 52 -0.70 7.73 2.25
N PHE A 53 -0.22 8.50 3.24
CA PHE A 53 0.42 9.80 3.00
C PHE A 53 1.70 9.66 2.15
N VAL A 54 2.53 8.67 2.45
CA VAL A 54 3.73 8.38 1.65
C VAL A 54 3.34 7.98 0.23
N GLY A 55 2.29 7.16 0.07
CA GLY A 55 1.79 6.77 -1.25
C GLY A 55 1.30 7.96 -2.09
N ILE A 56 0.59 8.92 -1.48
CA ILE A 56 0.18 10.15 -2.17
C ILE A 56 1.39 10.99 -2.57
N LEU A 57 2.38 11.14 -1.67
CA LEU A 57 3.60 11.89 -1.94
C LEU A 57 4.38 11.28 -3.11
N PHE A 58 4.57 9.96 -3.11
CA PHE A 58 5.25 9.23 -4.18
C PHE A 58 4.45 9.27 -5.50
N GLY A 59 3.13 9.20 -5.43
CA GLY A 59 2.26 9.35 -6.61
C GLY A 59 2.34 10.75 -7.24
N HIS A 60 2.49 11.80 -6.42
CA HIS A 60 2.67 13.17 -6.91
C HIS A 60 4.03 13.40 -7.59
N LEU A 61 5.05 12.61 -7.24
CA LEU A 61 6.39 12.67 -7.86
C LEU A 61 6.44 12.11 -9.29
N ASN A 62 5.28 11.80 -9.90
CA ASN A 62 5.16 11.33 -11.29
C ASN A 62 5.94 10.03 -11.56
N MET A 63 6.00 9.15 -10.56
CA MET A 63 6.64 7.84 -10.72
C MET A 63 5.84 6.99 -11.70
N ASN A 64 6.54 6.48 -12.73
CA ASN A 64 5.93 5.74 -13.83
C ASN A 64 5.51 4.35 -13.35
N LEU A 65 4.29 4.25 -12.80
CA LEU A 65 3.68 3.01 -12.37
C LEU A 65 2.88 2.39 -13.51
N ASP A 66 3.06 1.09 -13.71
CA ASP A 66 2.29 0.32 -14.67
C ASP A 66 0.79 0.31 -14.26
N PRO A 67 -0.11 0.80 -15.12
CA PRO A 67 -1.54 0.90 -14.79
C PRO A 67 -2.19 -0.45 -14.50
N HIS A 68 -1.73 -1.53 -15.13
CA HIS A 68 -2.28 -2.87 -14.96
C HIS A 68 -1.94 -3.43 -13.56
N LEU A 69 -0.70 -3.24 -13.12
CA LEU A 69 -0.30 -3.59 -11.75
C LEU A 69 -1.06 -2.78 -10.71
N LEU A 70 -1.23 -1.47 -10.93
CA LEU A 70 -1.94 -0.61 -9.99
C LEU A 70 -3.41 -1.03 -9.84
N HIS A 71 -4.07 -1.34 -10.96
CA HIS A 71 -5.42 -1.87 -10.96
C HIS A 71 -5.50 -3.21 -10.20
N PHE A 72 -4.60 -4.15 -10.52
CA PHE A 72 -4.53 -5.44 -9.85
C PHE A 72 -4.33 -5.31 -8.34
N MET A 73 -3.36 -4.51 -7.90
CA MET A 73 -3.07 -4.34 -6.47
C MET A 73 -4.22 -3.67 -5.71
N LYS A 74 -4.94 -2.74 -6.35
CA LYS A 74 -6.13 -2.12 -5.76
C LYS A 74 -7.24 -3.15 -5.54
N GLU A 75 -7.58 -3.94 -6.56
CA GLU A 75 -8.61 -4.98 -6.45
C GLU A 75 -8.21 -6.08 -5.47
N PHE A 76 -6.97 -6.55 -5.57
CA PHE A 76 -6.42 -7.57 -4.68
C PHE A 76 -6.45 -7.11 -3.21
N GLY A 77 -5.98 -5.89 -2.94
CA GLY A 77 -6.02 -5.31 -1.60
C GLY A 77 -7.45 -5.14 -1.06
N LEU A 78 -8.39 -4.72 -1.91
CA LEU A 78 -9.79 -4.58 -1.53
C LEU A 78 -10.42 -5.93 -1.19
N ILE A 79 -10.18 -6.98 -1.98
CA ILE A 79 -10.69 -8.33 -1.73
C ILE A 79 -10.13 -8.86 -0.40
N LEU A 80 -8.81 -8.74 -0.16
CA LEU A 80 -8.20 -9.14 1.10
C LEU A 80 -8.78 -8.36 2.29
N PHE A 81 -9.01 -7.06 2.13
CA PHE A 81 -9.61 -6.22 3.17
C PHE A 81 -11.05 -6.66 3.50
N VAL A 82 -11.91 -6.79 2.49
CA VAL A 82 -13.32 -7.23 2.66
C VAL A 82 -13.39 -8.63 3.25
N TYR A 83 -12.54 -9.56 2.78
CA TYR A 83 -12.44 -10.91 3.32
C TYR A 83 -12.03 -10.92 4.80
N SER A 84 -11.03 -10.12 5.17
CA SER A 84 -10.58 -9.99 6.56
C SER A 84 -11.68 -9.45 7.48
N ILE A 85 -12.43 -8.44 7.02
CA ILE A 85 -13.60 -7.93 7.75
C ILE A 85 -14.66 -9.03 7.89
N GLY A 86 -14.98 -9.73 6.81
CA GLY A 86 -15.96 -10.83 6.79
C GLY A 86 -15.63 -11.93 7.82
N LEU A 87 -14.37 -12.32 7.93
CA LEU A 87 -13.93 -13.28 8.94
C LEU A 87 -13.98 -12.73 10.38
N GLN A 88 -13.60 -11.46 10.60
CA GLN A 88 -13.65 -10.86 11.94
C GLN A 88 -15.08 -10.66 12.45
N VAL A 89 -16.00 -10.25 11.58
CA VAL A 89 -17.41 -10.02 11.95
C VAL A 89 -18.27 -11.29 11.96
N GLY A 90 -17.80 -12.38 11.31
CA GLY A 90 -18.48 -13.68 11.26
C GLY A 90 -18.90 -14.25 12.64
N PRO A 91 -18.00 -14.43 13.62
CA PRO A 91 -18.37 -14.93 14.95
C PRO A 91 -19.18 -13.92 15.77
N GLY A 92 -19.03 -12.61 15.50
CA GLY A 92 -19.80 -11.55 16.17
C GLY A 92 -21.29 -11.57 15.80
N PHE A 93 -21.63 -11.94 14.56
CA PHE A 93 -23.02 -12.05 14.10
C PHE A 93 -23.77 -13.22 14.75
N SER A 94 -23.08 -14.34 14.97
CA SER A 94 -23.63 -15.52 15.64
C SER A 94 -23.96 -15.24 17.12
N GLN A 95 -23.15 -14.42 17.80
CA GLN A 95 -23.43 -13.99 19.18
C GLN A 95 -24.56 -12.95 19.25
N LEU A 96 -24.68 -12.05 18.27
CA LEU A 96 -25.77 -11.07 18.20
C LEU A 96 -27.14 -11.75 18.12
N SER A 97 -27.27 -12.78 17.28
CA SER A 97 -28.51 -13.53 17.10
C SER A 97 -28.92 -14.29 18.37
N LYS A 98 -27.96 -14.91 19.09
CA LYS A 98 -28.22 -15.62 20.35
C LYS A 98 -28.55 -14.71 21.53
N LYS A 99 -28.27 -13.40 21.44
CA LYS A 99 -28.59 -12.42 22.49
C LYS A 99 -29.96 -11.76 22.28
N ALA A 100 -30.57 -11.96 21.11
CA ALA A 100 -31.88 -11.44 20.74
C ALA A 100 -33.01 -12.49 20.86
N VAL A 101 -32.67 -13.74 21.22
CA VAL A 101 -33.58 -14.84 21.55
C VAL A 101 -33.43 -15.16 23.03
#